data_AF-W1PEC7-F1
#
_entry.id   AF-W1PEC7-F1
#
_cell.length_a   1.000
_cell.length_b   1.000
_cell.length_c   1.000
_cell.angle_alpha   90.00
_cell.angle_beta   90.00
_cell.angle_gamma   90.00
#
_symmetry.space_group_name_H-M   'P 1'
#
loop_
_entity.id
_entity.type
_entity.pdbx_description
1 polymer ?
#
loop_
_entity_poly.entity_id
_entity_poly.type
_entity_poly.pdbx_seq_one_letter_code
_entity_poly.pdbx_strand_id
1 'polypeptide(L)'
;MVILLAKACTTHVKLSPTTRPPDHSSPISQEKRCFLLIEQCNTLTQLRQAHASIIKSGLQHRGTLIAAKLLAACISCHSPGNLDYALCIFNSFVDPSPRSWNTIIRGFADHGTNRKDAISLFRQMLELRGSNNDGYELTLPSVLKSCSKAFALFEGEQIHGQDACKERRLVDRYD
;
A
#
# COMPACT_ATOMS: atom_id res chain seq x y z
N MET A 1 -10.93 4.75 19.09
CA MET A 1 -9.98 5.75 19.62
C MET A 1 -8.65 5.77 18.83
N VAL A 2 -8.69 5.78 17.49
CA VAL A 2 -7.48 5.85 16.63
C VAL A 2 -7.63 6.86 15.47
N ILE A 3 -8.78 7.52 15.35
CA ILE A 3 -9.08 8.46 14.24
C ILE A 3 -8.42 9.86 14.42
N LEU A 4 -7.69 10.13 15.50
CA LEU A 4 -7.14 11.48 15.74
C LEU A 4 -5.62 11.66 15.61
N LEU A 5 -4.83 10.64 15.26
CA LEU A 5 -3.37 10.81 15.15
C LEU A 5 -2.79 10.74 13.73
N ALA A 6 -3.59 10.50 12.70
CA ALA A 6 -3.10 10.45 11.31
C ALA A 6 -3.06 11.82 10.59
N LYS A 7 -3.22 12.95 11.31
CA LYS A 7 -2.99 14.30 10.76
C LYS A 7 -1.59 14.86 11.03
N ALA A 8 -0.68 14.08 11.64
CA ALA A 8 0.63 14.57 12.06
C ALA A 8 1.77 14.45 11.02
N CYS A 9 1.52 13.93 9.81
CA CYS A 9 2.55 13.82 8.76
C CYS A 9 2.25 14.67 7.52
N THR A 10 1.62 15.82 7.72
CA THR A 10 1.69 16.93 6.76
C THR A 10 2.44 18.05 7.47
N THR A 11 3.78 17.99 7.39
CA THR A 11 4.55 19.23 7.51
C THR A 11 3.99 20.18 6.45
N HIS A 12 3.28 21.22 6.89
CA HIS A 12 2.95 22.37 6.06
C HIS A 12 4.28 23.06 5.70
N VAL A 13 5.03 22.47 4.77
CA VAL A 13 6.11 23.16 4.09
C VAL A 13 5.43 24.21 3.23
N LYS A 14 5.52 25.47 3.64
CA LYS A 14 5.31 26.61 2.75
C LYS A 14 6.29 26.43 1.59
N LEU A 15 5.81 25.85 0.48
CA LEU A 15 6.57 25.74 -0.75
C LEU A 15 6.71 27.15 -1.31
N SER A 16 7.83 27.80 -1.05
CA SER A 16 8.31 28.89 -1.89
C SER A 16 8.50 28.36 -3.31
N PRO A 17 8.09 29.09 -4.35
CA PRO A 17 8.17 28.61 -5.73
C PRO A 17 9.64 28.57 -6.16
N THR A 18 10.26 27.40 -6.03
CA THR A 18 11.60 27.16 -6.56
C THR A 18 11.46 26.97 -8.07
N THR A 19 11.66 28.05 -8.82
CA THR A 19 11.67 28.07 -10.29
C THR A 19 12.88 27.30 -10.80
N ARG A 20 12.74 25.98 -10.95
CA ARG A 20 13.62 25.19 -11.81
C ARG A 20 13.16 25.38 -13.26
N PRO A 21 14.07 25.53 -14.24
CA PRO A 21 13.68 25.57 -15.65
C PRO A 21 12.82 24.33 -15.98
N PRO A 22 11.76 24.48 -16.78
CA PRO A 22 10.88 23.38 -17.12
C PRO A 22 11.68 22.28 -17.81
N ASP A 23 11.70 21.10 -17.20
CA ASP A 23 12.24 19.89 -17.83
C ASP A 23 11.35 19.58 -19.04
N HIS A 24 11.88 19.80 -20.25
CA HIS A 24 11.16 19.64 -21.52
C HIS A 24 10.85 18.17 -21.87
N SER A 25 11.21 17.22 -21.01
CA SER A 25 10.86 15.81 -21.22
C SER A 25 9.36 15.58 -21.08
N SER A 26 8.80 14.80 -22.01
CA SER A 26 7.41 14.36 -21.96
C SER A 26 7.09 13.69 -20.61
N PRO A 27 5.90 13.90 -20.03
CA PRO A 27 5.49 13.26 -18.77
C PRO A 27 5.72 11.75 -18.72
N ILE A 28 5.54 11.05 -19.85
CA ILE A 28 5.77 9.60 -19.98
C ILE A 28 7.26 9.24 -19.80
N SER A 29 8.16 10.09 -20.30
CA SER A 29 9.61 9.90 -20.14
C SER A 29 10.04 10.09 -18.69
N GLN A 30 9.46 11.08 -18.00
CA GLN A 30 9.75 11.36 -16.59
C GLN A 30 9.25 10.23 -15.67
N GLU A 31 8.06 9.69 -15.95
CA GLU A 31 7.52 8.53 -15.21
C GLU A 31 8.42 7.31 -15.35
N LYS A 32 8.81 6.96 -16.59
CA LYS A 32 9.71 5.84 -16.85
C LYS A 32 11.05 6.00 -16.12
N ARG A 33 11.60 7.22 -16.06
CA ARG A 33 12.83 7.50 -15.31
C ARG A 33 12.67 7.27 -13.81
N CYS A 34 11.53 7.65 -13.24
CA CYS A 34 11.24 7.42 -11.82
C CYS A 34 11.09 5.92 -11.52
N PHE A 35 10.45 5.16 -12.41
CA PHE A 35 10.36 3.71 -12.29
C PHE A 35 11.74 3.05 -12.22
N LEU A 36 12.62 3.37 -13.17
CA LEU A 36 13.98 2.85 -13.21
C LEU A 36 14.80 3.26 -11.98
N LEU A 37 14.63 4.49 -11.50
CA LEU A 37 15.29 4.96 -10.29
C LEU A 37 14.88 4.14 -9.07
N ILE A 38 13.58 3.85 -8.91
CA ILE A 38 13.07 3.04 -7.79
C ILE A 38 13.65 1.62 -7.85
N GLU A 39 13.78 1.02 -9.03
CA GLU A 39 14.33 -0.34 -9.20
C GLU A 39 15.79 -0.49 -8.76
N GLN A 40 16.53 0.61 -8.72
CA GLN A 40 17.94 0.64 -8.29
C GLN A 40 18.10 0.93 -6.79
N CYS A 41 17.00 1.22 -6.08
CA CYS A 41 17.05 1.56 -4.67
C CYS A 41 17.09 0.29 -3.80
N ASN A 42 18.18 0.11 -3.05
CA ASN A 42 18.38 -1.02 -2.15
C ASN A 42 18.28 -0.63 -0.67
N THR A 43 18.17 0.66 -0.38
CA THR A 43 18.10 1.20 0.99
C THR A 43 16.90 2.12 1.16
N LEU A 44 16.39 2.23 2.39
CA LEU A 44 15.33 3.18 2.71
C LEU A 44 15.73 4.63 2.42
N THR A 45 17.00 4.98 2.60
CA THR A 45 17.52 6.32 2.26
C THR A 45 17.38 6.63 0.77
N GLN A 46 17.76 5.69 -0.10
CA GLN A 46 17.61 5.86 -1.55
C GLN A 46 16.13 5.96 -1.95
N LEU A 47 15.26 5.14 -1.35
CA LEU A 47 13.81 5.22 -1.60
C LEU A 47 13.22 6.56 -1.18
N ARG A 48 13.66 7.13 -0.05
CA ARG A 48 13.25 8.48 0.38
C ARG A 48 13.71 9.56 -0.59
N GLN A 49 14.93 9.44 -1.13
CA GLN A 49 15.45 10.36 -2.14
C GLN A 49 14.69 10.25 -3.47
N ALA A 50 14.36 9.02 -3.89
CA ALA A 50 13.52 8.78 -5.06
C ALA A 50 12.13 9.38 -4.86
N HIS A 51 11.49 9.15 -3.71
CA HIS A 51 10.20 9.75 -3.37
C HIS A 51 10.23 11.28 -3.38
N ALA A 52 11.25 11.89 -2.76
CA ALA A 52 11.41 13.35 -2.79
C ALA A 52 11.58 13.88 -4.22
N SER A 53 12.25 13.13 -5.10
CA SER A 53 12.42 13.49 -6.51
C SER A 53 11.10 13.43 -7.28
N ILE A 54 10.26 12.43 -7.00
CA ILE A 54 8.91 12.28 -7.58
C ILE A 54 8.00 13.45 -7.18
N ILE A 55 8.08 13.88 -5.91
CA ILE A 55 7.32 15.04 -5.42
C ILE A 55 7.81 16.32 -6.11
N LYS A 56 9.12 16.50 -6.22
CA LYS A 56 9.72 17.68 -6.88
C LYS A 56 9.39 17.77 -8.37
N SER A 57 9.16 16.64 -9.05
CA SER A 57 8.76 16.63 -10.46
C SER A 57 7.26 16.83 -10.68
N GLY A 58 6.44 16.94 -9.62
CA GLY A 58 5.00 17.12 -9.77
C GLY A 58 4.25 15.85 -10.17
N LEU A 59 4.91 14.70 -10.17
CA LEU A 59 4.33 13.42 -10.60
C LEU A 59 3.49 12.75 -9.49
N GLN A 60 3.49 13.28 -8.27
CA GLN A 60 2.75 12.72 -7.13
C GLN A 60 1.24 12.60 -7.38
N HIS A 61 0.66 13.52 -8.16
CA HIS A 61 -0.78 13.53 -8.48
C HIS A 61 -1.12 12.77 -9.77
N ARG A 62 -0.11 12.40 -10.57
CA ARG A 62 -0.29 11.78 -11.89
C ARG A 62 -0.07 10.27 -11.89
N GLY A 63 0.63 9.72 -10.90
CA GLY A 63 1.07 8.33 -10.93
C GLY A 63 0.70 7.53 -9.69
N THR A 64 -0.55 7.02 -9.63
CA THR A 64 -0.89 5.89 -8.74
C THR A 64 0.04 4.71 -8.97
N LEU A 65 0.54 4.54 -10.21
CA LEU A 65 1.50 3.50 -10.59
C LEU A 65 2.90 3.72 -10.00
N ILE A 66 3.45 4.94 -10.06
CA ILE A 66 4.76 5.24 -9.46
C ILE A 66 4.69 5.05 -7.93
N ALA A 67 3.63 5.57 -7.31
CA ALA A 67 3.47 5.45 -5.87
C ALA A 67 3.29 3.98 -5.44
N ALA A 68 2.55 3.17 -6.22
CA ALA A 68 2.44 1.73 -6.01
C ALA A 68 3.77 0.98 -6.23
N LYS A 69 4.59 1.40 -7.19
CA LYS A 69 5.94 0.86 -7.41
C LYS A 69 6.87 1.20 -6.24
N LEU A 70 6.84 2.44 -5.77
CA LEU A 70 7.60 2.88 -4.59
C LEU A 70 7.17 2.10 -3.35
N LEU A 71 5.85 1.91 -3.15
CA LEU A 71 5.30 1.10 -2.08
C LEU A 71 5.86 -0.33 -2.11
N ALA A 72 5.79 -0.99 -3.27
CA ALA A 72 6.33 -2.34 -3.45
C ALA A 72 7.84 -2.40 -3.15
N ALA A 73 8.61 -1.42 -3.62
CA ALA A 73 10.04 -1.33 -3.35
C ALA A 73 10.35 -1.12 -1.85
N CYS A 74 9.51 -0.39 -1.11
CA CYS A 74 9.64 -0.28 0.34
C CYS A 74 9.39 -1.63 1.04
N ILE A 75 8.40 -2.41 0.60
CA ILE A 75 8.17 -3.74 1.17
C ILE A 75 9.36 -4.68 0.90
N SER A 76 9.92 -4.64 -0.30
CA SER A 76 11.05 -5.49 -0.69
C SER A 76 12.39 -5.05 -0.12
N CYS A 77 12.55 -3.81 0.34
CA CYS A 77 13.81 -3.36 0.91
C CYS A 77 13.92 -3.83 2.38
N HIS A 78 14.91 -4.66 2.69
CA HIS A 78 15.14 -5.16 4.06
C HIS A 78 15.88 -4.13 4.93
N SER A 79 15.46 -2.86 4.88
CA SER A 79 16.00 -1.77 5.71
C SER A 79 15.12 -1.53 6.93
N PRO A 80 15.68 -1.22 8.12
CA PRO A 80 14.87 -0.85 9.28
C PRO A 80 13.93 0.33 8.98
N GLY A 81 12.67 0.24 9.43
CA GLY A 81 11.64 1.26 9.23
C GLY A 81 11.05 1.31 7.82
N ASN A 82 11.36 0.34 6.96
CA ASN A 82 10.81 0.24 5.61
C ASN A 82 9.28 0.05 5.60
N LEU A 83 8.75 -0.80 6.49
CA LEU A 83 7.31 -1.05 6.60
C LEU A 83 6.55 0.19 7.09
N ASP A 84 7.10 0.91 8.08
CA ASP A 84 6.50 2.16 8.56
C ASP A 84 6.44 3.20 7.44
N TYR A 85 7.51 3.30 6.65
CA TYR A 85 7.55 4.21 5.51
C TYR A 85 6.60 3.77 4.39
N ALA A 86 6.50 2.47 4.11
CA ALA A 86 5.54 1.90 3.18
C ALA A 86 4.10 2.24 3.62
N LEU A 87 3.80 2.14 4.91
CA LEU A 87 2.50 2.50 5.47
C LEU A 87 2.21 4.01 5.32
N CYS A 88 3.20 4.87 5.53
CA CYS A 88 3.06 6.31 5.27
C CYS A 88 2.73 6.61 3.80
N ILE A 89 3.39 5.95 2.85
CA ILE A 89 3.07 6.08 1.42
C ILE A 89 1.66 5.56 1.15
N PHE A 90 1.32 4.38 1.67
CA PHE A 90 0.01 3.76 1.47
C PHE A 90 -1.13 4.65 1.98
N ASN A 91 -0.97 5.27 3.16
CA ASN A 91 -1.93 6.19 3.75
C ASN A 91 -2.10 7.50 2.95
N SER A 92 -1.21 7.80 2.00
CA SER A 92 -1.39 8.93 1.09
C SER A 92 -2.35 8.62 -0.07
N PHE A 93 -2.72 7.35 -0.28
CA PHE A 93 -3.61 6.96 -1.37
C PHE A 93 -5.06 7.29 -1.01
N VAL A 94 -5.71 8.09 -1.87
CA VAL A 94 -7.13 8.44 -1.71
C VAL A 94 -8.04 7.24 -1.94
N ASP A 95 -7.74 6.44 -2.97
CA ASP A 95 -8.45 5.21 -3.30
C ASP A 95 -7.43 4.11 -3.64
N PRO A 96 -6.96 3.33 -2.65
CA PRO A 96 -5.95 2.32 -2.87
C PRO A 96 -6.50 1.14 -3.69
N SER A 97 -5.83 0.83 -4.81
CA SER A 97 -6.19 -0.31 -5.66
C SER A 97 -6.15 -1.66 -4.90
N PRO A 98 -6.86 -2.71 -5.37
CA PRO A 98 -6.76 -4.05 -4.78
C PRO A 98 -5.31 -4.56 -4.69
N ARG A 99 -4.49 -4.26 -5.70
CA ARG A 99 -3.06 -4.60 -5.71
C ARG A 99 -2.26 -3.84 -4.64
N SER A 100 -2.58 -2.57 -4.39
CA SER A 100 -1.91 -1.76 -3.35
C SER A 100 -2.20 -2.31 -1.96
N TRP A 101 -3.46 -2.67 -1.69
CA TRP A 101 -3.86 -3.34 -0.45
C TRP A 101 -3.16 -4.69 -0.28
N ASN A 102 -3.15 -5.51 -1.33
CA ASN A 102 -2.44 -6.79 -1.29
C ASN A 102 -0.96 -6.60 -0.95
N THR A 103 -0.32 -5.59 -1.56
CA THR A 103 1.09 -5.30 -1.36
C THR A 103 1.39 -4.92 0.09
N ILE A 104 0.63 -3.99 0.68
CA ILE A 104 0.86 -3.56 2.07
C ILE A 104 0.55 -4.69 3.06
N ILE A 105 -0.58 -5.40 2.88
CA ILE A 105 -0.98 -6.47 3.79
C ILE A 105 0.03 -7.63 3.76
N ARG A 106 0.47 -8.04 2.56
CA ARG A 106 1.50 -9.08 2.41
C ARG A 106 2.81 -8.65 3.07
N GLY A 107 3.22 -7.40 2.89
CA GLY A 107 4.43 -6.86 3.51
C GLY A 107 4.41 -6.97 5.04
N PHE A 108 3.29 -6.60 5.67
CA PHE A 108 3.12 -6.75 7.12
C PHE A 108 2.98 -8.23 7.54
N ALA A 109 2.37 -9.09 6.73
CA ALA A 109 2.25 -10.52 7.04
C ALA A 109 3.60 -11.28 6.99
N ASP A 110 4.49 -10.87 6.08
CA ASP A 110 5.77 -11.51 5.86
C ASP A 110 6.89 -10.92 6.72
N HIS A 111 6.91 -9.61 6.91
CA HIS A 111 8.04 -8.89 7.53
C HIS A 111 7.67 -8.08 8.78
N GLY A 112 6.37 -7.96 9.10
CA GLY A 112 5.91 -7.20 10.27
C GLY A 112 6.31 -7.85 11.60
N THR A 113 6.66 -7.01 12.58
CA THR A 113 6.99 -7.45 13.94
C THR A 113 5.72 -7.79 14.74
N ASN A 114 4.64 -7.02 14.54
CA ASN A 114 3.35 -7.30 15.14
C ASN A 114 2.50 -8.18 14.21
N ARG A 115 2.15 -9.36 14.72
CA ARG A 115 1.44 -10.41 13.97
C ARG A 115 -0.01 -10.01 13.61
N LYS A 116 -0.58 -9.01 14.29
CA LYS A 116 -1.96 -8.54 14.08
C LYS A 116 -2.08 -7.38 13.09
N ASP A 117 -0.99 -6.78 12.64
CA ASP A 117 -1.04 -5.60 11.77
C ASP A 117 -1.69 -5.92 10.42
N ALA A 118 -1.30 -7.05 9.80
CA ALA A 118 -1.89 -7.50 8.55
C ALA A 118 -3.41 -7.77 8.66
N ILE A 119 -3.85 -8.32 9.79
CA ILE A 119 -5.28 -8.56 10.08
C ILE A 119 -6.03 -7.23 10.23
N SER A 120 -5.41 -6.25 10.90
CA SER A 120 -5.99 -4.92 11.11
C SER A 120 -6.11 -4.15 9.78
N LEU A 121 -5.09 -4.21 8.93
CA LEU A 121 -5.11 -3.65 7.58
C LEU A 121 -6.18 -4.32 6.70
N PHE A 122 -6.35 -5.64 6.80
CA PHE A 122 -7.41 -6.34 6.08
C PHE A 122 -8.81 -5.91 6.53
N ARG A 123 -9.03 -5.74 7.83
CA ARG A 123 -10.29 -5.19 8.34
C ARG A 123 -10.56 -3.79 7.79
N GLN A 124 -9.55 -2.92 7.80
CA GLN A 124 -9.64 -1.57 7.24
C GLN A 124 -9.99 -1.59 5.74
N MET A 125 -9.41 -2.52 4.98
CA MET A 125 -9.72 -2.72 3.57
C MET A 125 -11.20 -3.05 3.35
N LEU A 126 -11.76 -3.97 4.15
CA LEU A 126 -13.17 -4.36 4.07
C LEU A 126 -14.10 -3.19 4.44
N GLU A 127 -13.76 -2.43 5.48
CA GLU A 127 -14.52 -1.26 5.91
C GLU A 127 -14.57 -0.17 4.83
N LEU A 128 -13.44 0.12 4.18
CA LEU A 128 -13.35 1.17 3.17
C LEU A 128 -14.00 0.78 1.82
N ARG A 129 -13.95 -0.50 1.46
CA ARG A 129 -14.52 -0.98 0.18
C ARG A 129 -15.96 -1.44 0.26
N GLY A 130 -16.47 -1.72 1.46
CA GLY A 130 -17.83 -2.20 1.67
C GLY A 130 -18.12 -3.48 0.89
N SER A 131 -19.16 -3.45 0.05
CA SER A 131 -19.58 -4.62 -0.74
C SER A 131 -18.71 -4.89 -1.97
N ASN A 132 -17.94 -3.89 -2.44
CA ASN A 132 -17.07 -4.04 -3.60
C ASN A 132 -15.76 -4.72 -3.20
N ASN A 133 -15.76 -6.04 -3.21
CA ASN A 133 -14.63 -6.84 -2.75
C ASN A 133 -13.74 -7.34 -3.88
N ASP A 134 -13.86 -6.83 -5.10
CA ASP A 134 -13.11 -7.38 -6.23
C ASP A 134 -11.60 -7.35 -5.98
N GLY A 135 -10.94 -8.51 -6.12
CA GLY A 135 -9.49 -8.66 -5.99
C GLY A 135 -8.97 -8.77 -4.57
N TYR A 136 -9.84 -8.84 -3.55
CA TYR A 136 -9.41 -9.14 -2.18
C TYR A 136 -8.91 -10.58 -2.00
N GLU A 137 -9.29 -11.51 -2.91
CA GLU A 137 -8.94 -12.93 -2.79
C GLU A 137 -7.42 -13.13 -2.78
N LEU A 138 -6.69 -12.30 -3.54
CA LEU A 138 -5.23 -12.30 -3.59
C LEU A 138 -4.60 -12.06 -2.21
N THR A 139 -5.34 -11.44 -1.30
CA THR A 139 -4.88 -11.00 0.02
C THR A 139 -5.17 -12.02 1.11
N LEU A 140 -6.14 -12.91 0.90
CA LEU A 140 -6.56 -13.92 1.87
C LEU A 140 -5.42 -14.82 2.36
N PRO A 141 -4.53 -15.36 1.48
CA PRO A 141 -3.46 -16.23 1.96
C PRO A 141 -2.53 -15.51 2.94
N SER A 142 -2.21 -14.23 2.68
CA SER A 142 -1.37 -13.42 3.57
C SER A 142 -2.04 -13.17 4.92
N VAL A 143 -3.35 -12.92 4.93
CA VAL A 143 -4.09 -12.62 6.17
C VAL A 143 -4.30 -13.89 6.99
N LEU A 144 -4.66 -15.02 6.37
CA LEU A 144 -4.80 -16.31 7.03
C LEU A 144 -3.48 -16.77 7.64
N LYS A 145 -2.36 -16.57 6.92
CA LYS A 145 -1.01 -16.78 7.46
C LYS A 145 -0.77 -15.96 8.72
N SER A 146 -1.17 -14.69 8.73
CA SER A 146 -1.07 -13.85 9.94
C SER A 146 -2.00 -14.29 11.06
N CYS A 147 -3.22 -14.76 10.75
CA CYS A 147 -4.15 -15.31 11.76
C CYS A 147 -3.53 -16.53 12.46
N SER A 148 -2.94 -17.44 11.69
CA SER A 148 -2.20 -18.59 12.21
C SER A 148 -1.04 -18.15 13.09
N LYS A 149 -0.18 -17.24 12.62
CA LYS A 149 0.96 -16.71 13.40
C LYS A 149 0.51 -16.01 14.70
N ALA A 150 -0.64 -15.33 14.68
CA ALA A 150 -1.15 -14.55 15.80
C ALA A 150 -2.05 -15.35 16.77
N PHE A 151 -2.30 -16.63 16.50
CA PHE A 151 -3.31 -17.45 17.20
C PHE A 151 -4.70 -16.79 17.21
N ALA A 152 -5.04 -16.09 16.13
CA ALA A 152 -6.29 -15.35 15.95
C ALA A 152 -7.34 -16.23 15.26
N LEU A 153 -7.79 -17.29 15.96
CA LEU A 153 -8.70 -18.30 15.40
C LEU A 153 -10.03 -17.67 14.97
N PHE A 154 -10.62 -16.83 15.81
CA PHE A 154 -11.90 -16.19 15.55
C PHE A 154 -11.86 -15.30 14.30
N GLU A 155 -10.79 -14.54 14.10
CA GLU A 155 -10.59 -13.77 12.87
C GLU A 155 -10.38 -14.69 11.66
N GLY A 156 -9.62 -15.77 11.81
CA GLY A 156 -9.40 -16.75 10.75
C GLY A 156 -10.70 -17.41 10.27
N GLU A 157 -11.57 -17.83 11.21
CA GLU A 157 -12.87 -18.45 10.91
C GLU A 157 -13.81 -17.49 10.18
N GLN A 158 -13.86 -16.22 10.62
CA GLN A 158 -14.68 -15.20 9.95
C GLN A 158 -14.25 -14.97 8.51
N ILE A 159 -12.93 -14.86 8.28
CA ILE A 159 -12.37 -14.65 6.94
C ILE A 159 -12.69 -15.86 6.05
N HIS A 160 -12.41 -17.07 6.54
CA HIS A 160 -12.65 -18.29 5.79
C HIS A 160 -14.14 -18.49 5.45
N GLY A 161 -15.04 -18.18 6.38
CA GLY A 161 -16.48 -18.23 6.16
C GLY A 161 -16.99 -17.21 5.14
N GLN A 162 -16.43 -16.00 5.12
CA GLN A 162 -16.79 -14.96 4.15
C GLN A 162 -16.49 -15.37 2.71
N ASP A 163 -15.35 -16.05 2.48
CA ASP A 163 -14.95 -16.52 1.15
C ASP A 163 -15.86 -17.63 0.66
N ALA A 164 -16.11 -18.64 1.51
CA ALA A 164 -17.01 -19.75 1.20
C ALA A 164 -18.45 -19.29 0.89
N CYS A 165 -18.95 -18.29 1.62
CA CYS A 165 -20.28 -17.74 1.36
C CYS A 165 -20.38 -16.96 0.04
N LYS A 166 -19.29 -16.38 -0.47
CA LYS A 166 -19.32 -15.72 -1.79
C LYS A 166 -19.34 -16.71 -2.93
N GLU A 167 -18.54 -17.77 -2.85
CA GLU A 167 -18.48 -18.81 -3.87
C GLU A 167 -19.87 -19.43 -4.09
N ARG A 168 -20.61 -19.72 -3.00
CA ARG A 168 -21.99 -20.21 -3.08
C ARG A 168 -22.95 -19.22 -3.76
N ARG A 169 -22.88 -17.92 -3.45
CA ARG A 169 -23.73 -16.88 -4.08
C ARG A 169 -23.41 -16.61 -5.55
N LEU A 170 -22.24 -17.01 -6.04
CA LEU A 170 -21.92 -16.96 -7.46
C LEU A 170 -22.53 -18.14 -8.19
N VAL A 171 -22.51 -19.34 -7.61
CA VAL A 171 -23.16 -20.53 -8.17
C VAL A 171 -24.68 -20.33 -8.24
N ASP A 172 -25.31 -19.85 -7.17
CA ASP A 172 -26.77 -19.64 -7.12
C ASP A 172 -27.30 -18.54 -8.07
N ARG A 173 -26.42 -17.75 -8.73
CA ARG A 173 -26.83 -16.71 -9.69
C ARG A 173 -26.82 -17.17 -11.15
N TYR A 174 -26.35 -18.38 -11.42
CA TYR A 174 -26.27 -18.98 -12.75
C TYR A 174 -27.18 -20.20 -12.95
N ASP A 175 -27.93 -20.59 -11.92
CA ASP A 175 -29.04 -21.56 -11.96
C ASP A 175 -30.40 -20.82 -11.94
#